data_AF-A0A820UF59-F1
#
_entry.id   AF-A0A820UF59-F1
#
_cell.length_a   1.000
_cell.length_b   1.000
_cell.length_c   1.000
_cell.angle_alpha   90.00
_cell.angle_beta   90.00
_cell.angle_gamma   90.00
#
_symmetry.space_group_name_H-M   'P 1'
#
loop_
_entity.id
_entity.type
_entity.pdbx_description
1 polymer ?
#
loop_
_entity_poly.entity_id
_entity_poly.type
_entity_poly.pdbx_seq_one_letter_code
_entity_poly.pdbx_strand_id
1 'polypeptide(L)'
;MRYSSRSSTRNQQQTTPADSVTSTNNVNSMDDDNDNETTNTINTNANGRHPPQPTIGARVSTMYQGAFRAATVLSVNDKRSIFKVRFDEFPSPEFDYSFSYKSTAWTYLTTPPLASSSSSSVITTEAMKNDSEPLFSIVRKFKSLIKFMLPPDWDLTREQITSMTYDELSRFDVELFMQSYREKMTQIVEQRKADEARWRASAQRIQAEVTELLNVTGMPIPVDCTMDDFERRLQNY
;
A
#
# COMPACT_ATOMS: atom_id res chain seq x y z
N MET A 1 -0.87 39.00 -58.88
CA MET A 1 -1.62 38.80 -57.63
C MET A 1 -1.50 37.32 -57.26
N ARG A 2 -0.97 37.02 -56.07
CA ARG A 2 -0.58 35.67 -55.63
C ARG A 2 -1.80 34.95 -55.05
N TYR A 3 -2.06 33.73 -55.51
CA TYR A 3 -3.01 32.81 -54.88
C TYR A 3 -2.31 32.08 -53.71
N SER A 4 -2.82 32.24 -52.50
CA SER A 4 -2.39 31.48 -51.33
C SER A 4 -3.27 30.24 -51.17
N SER A 5 -2.69 29.08 -51.47
CA SER A 5 -3.24 27.76 -51.18
C SER A 5 -3.20 27.51 -49.67
N ARG A 6 -4.35 27.22 -49.05
CA ARG A 6 -4.44 26.70 -47.68
C ARG A 6 -4.46 25.18 -47.71
N SER A 7 -3.37 24.57 -47.26
CA SER A 7 -3.25 23.12 -47.04
C SER A 7 -3.94 22.76 -45.73
N SER A 8 -4.93 21.86 -45.80
CA SER A 8 -5.61 21.28 -44.64
C SER A 8 -4.82 20.08 -44.13
N THR A 9 -4.20 20.19 -42.96
CA THR A 9 -3.55 19.08 -42.26
C THR A 9 -4.57 18.34 -41.39
N ARG A 10 -4.95 17.14 -41.84
CA ARG A 10 -5.81 16.18 -41.13
C ARG A 10 -4.96 15.42 -40.11
N ASN A 11 -5.06 15.77 -38.83
CA ASN A 11 -4.49 14.98 -37.74
C ASN A 11 -5.37 13.76 -37.48
N GLN A 12 -4.84 12.57 -37.78
CA GLN A 12 -5.40 11.31 -37.29
C GLN A 12 -4.90 11.09 -35.86
N GLN A 13 -5.80 11.18 -34.87
CA GLN A 13 -5.55 10.67 -33.54
C GLN A 13 -6.06 9.23 -33.47
N GLN A 14 -5.11 8.33 -33.36
CA GLN A 14 -5.29 6.90 -33.18
C GLN A 14 -5.66 6.64 -31.71
N THR A 15 -6.93 6.34 -31.46
CA THR A 15 -7.43 5.89 -30.15
C THR A 15 -7.21 4.39 -30.02
N THR A 16 -6.32 3.97 -29.11
CA THR A 16 -6.22 2.58 -28.66
C THR A 16 -7.30 2.27 -27.62
N PRO A 17 -7.89 1.06 -27.63
CA PRO A 17 -8.88 0.66 -26.63
C PRO A 17 -8.21 0.41 -25.28
N ALA A 18 -8.86 0.89 -24.22
CA ALA A 18 -8.45 0.67 -22.83
C ALA A 18 -8.92 -0.72 -22.38
N ASP A 19 -7.96 -1.52 -21.93
CA ASP A 19 -8.23 -2.81 -21.29
C ASP A 19 -8.94 -2.63 -19.94
N SER A 20 -9.93 -3.50 -19.74
CA SER A 20 -10.72 -3.67 -18.53
C SER A 20 -9.85 -4.17 -17.38
N VAL A 21 -9.71 -3.39 -16.31
CA VAL A 21 -9.04 -3.81 -15.07
C VAL A 21 -10.07 -4.42 -14.13
N THR A 22 -10.18 -5.75 -14.17
CA THR A 22 -10.88 -6.55 -13.16
C THR A 22 -10.06 -6.54 -11.87
N SER A 23 -10.62 -5.94 -10.82
CA SER A 23 -10.08 -6.03 -9.46
C SER A 23 -10.38 -7.41 -8.87
N THR A 24 -9.36 -8.24 -8.69
CA THR A 24 -9.43 -9.44 -7.83
C THR A 24 -8.17 -9.58 -6.99
N ASN A 25 -8.38 -9.44 -5.68
CA ASN A 25 -7.68 -10.07 -4.55
C ASN A 25 -6.18 -10.33 -4.65
N ASN A 26 -5.44 -9.45 -3.97
CA ASN A 26 -4.02 -9.51 -3.72
C ASN A 26 -3.69 -10.61 -2.69
N VAL A 27 -3.34 -11.80 -3.17
CA VAL A 27 -2.61 -12.83 -2.40
C VAL A 27 -1.12 -12.61 -2.69
N ASN A 28 -0.41 -11.95 -1.77
CA ASN A 28 1.05 -11.85 -1.86
C ASN A 28 1.67 -13.22 -1.55
N SER A 29 1.92 -14.00 -2.60
CA SER A 29 2.96 -15.04 -2.62
C SER A 29 4.25 -14.36 -3.08
N MET A 30 5.23 -14.23 -2.18
CA MET A 30 6.56 -13.74 -2.49
C MET A 30 7.43 -14.94 -2.90
N ASP A 31 7.42 -15.24 -4.19
CA ASP A 31 8.48 -16.00 -4.85
C ASP A 31 9.42 -14.95 -5.48
N ASP A 32 10.44 -14.55 -4.72
CA ASP A 32 11.52 -13.66 -5.17
C ASP A 32 12.73 -14.53 -5.56
N ASP A 33 12.82 -14.85 -6.85
CA ASP A 33 14.08 -15.20 -7.51
C ASP A 33 14.84 -13.88 -7.76
N ASN A 34 15.74 -13.51 -6.84
CA ASN A 34 16.66 -12.41 -7.08
C ASN A 34 18.06 -12.76 -6.57
N ASP A 35 18.85 -13.32 -7.48
CA ASP A 35 20.30 -13.42 -7.39
C ASP A 35 20.92 -12.02 -7.63
N ASN A 36 21.27 -11.28 -6.56
CA ASN A 36 22.39 -10.34 -6.64
C ASN A 36 22.97 -9.95 -5.27
N GLU A 37 24.15 -10.50 -5.04
CA GLU A 37 25.33 -10.05 -4.28
C GLU A 37 25.30 -8.83 -3.33
N THR A 38 25.93 -9.09 -2.17
CA THR A 38 26.75 -8.18 -1.34
C THR A 38 26.06 -7.33 -0.27
N THR A 39 25.80 -7.93 0.89
CA THR A 39 25.89 -7.20 2.17
C THR A 39 26.49 -8.08 3.28
N ASN A 40 27.53 -7.51 3.90
CA ASN A 40 28.28 -7.91 5.10
C ASN A 40 27.81 -9.14 5.90
N THR A 41 28.62 -10.19 5.76
CA THR A 41 28.70 -11.38 6.59
C THR A 41 28.84 -11.04 8.08
N ILE A 42 27.72 -11.07 8.81
CA ILE A 42 27.73 -11.35 10.25
C ILE A 42 27.99 -12.85 10.39
N ASN A 43 29.04 -13.19 11.13
CA ASN A 43 29.52 -14.54 11.42
C ASN A 43 28.40 -15.46 11.95
N THR A 44 27.68 -16.15 11.06
CA THR A 44 26.87 -17.32 11.40
C THR A 44 27.74 -18.57 11.26
N ASN A 45 27.95 -19.26 12.39
CA ASN A 45 28.66 -20.52 12.51
C ASN A 45 28.38 -21.47 11.32
N ALA A 46 29.45 -21.79 10.59
CA ALA A 46 29.49 -22.62 9.39
C ALA A 46 29.36 -24.12 9.68
N ASN A 47 28.26 -24.53 10.28
CA ASN A 47 27.76 -25.90 10.21
C ASN A 47 26.29 -25.76 9.86
N GLY A 48 25.90 -26.10 8.62
CA GLY A 48 24.56 -25.93 8.02
C GLY A 48 23.43 -26.71 8.72
N ARG A 49 23.37 -26.64 10.04
CA ARG A 49 22.31 -27.14 10.89
C ARG A 49 21.24 -26.07 10.90
N HIS A 50 20.13 -26.37 10.24
CA HIS A 50 18.91 -25.60 10.42
C HIS A 50 18.58 -25.48 11.91
N PRO A 51 18.08 -24.32 12.37
CA PRO A 51 17.65 -24.16 13.74
C PRO A 51 16.59 -25.22 14.08
N PRO A 52 16.59 -25.76 15.32
CA PRO A 52 15.62 -26.76 15.71
C PRO A 52 14.20 -26.20 15.57
N GLN A 53 13.24 -27.07 15.27
CA GLN A 53 11.84 -26.72 15.06
C GLN A 53 11.27 -25.87 16.22
N PRO A 54 10.65 -24.70 15.93
CA PRO A 54 10.05 -23.84 16.94
C PRO A 54 8.96 -24.55 17.73
N THR A 55 8.98 -24.38 19.05
CA THR A 55 7.94 -24.90 19.95
C THR A 55 6.93 -23.79 20.26
N ILE A 56 5.64 -24.12 20.36
CA ILE A 56 4.59 -23.17 20.77
C ILE A 56 4.93 -22.59 22.15
N GLY A 57 4.83 -21.27 22.29
CA GLY A 57 5.21 -20.53 23.50
C GLY A 57 6.69 -20.17 23.60
N ALA A 58 7.55 -20.65 22.68
CA ALA A 58 8.95 -20.27 22.66
C ALA A 58 9.11 -18.78 22.31
N ARG A 59 10.14 -18.15 22.88
CA ARG A 59 10.54 -16.78 22.53
C ARG A 59 11.56 -16.80 21.40
N VAL A 60 11.26 -16.04 20.36
CA VAL A 60 12.10 -15.90 19.17
C VAL A 60 12.36 -14.43 18.90
N SER A 61 13.44 -14.13 18.19
CA SER A 61 13.69 -12.83 17.60
C SER A 61 13.49 -12.95 16.10
N THR A 62 12.60 -12.15 15.52
CA THR A 62 12.20 -12.23 14.11
C THR A 62 12.30 -10.85 13.44
N MET A 63 12.69 -10.79 12.17
CA MET A 63 12.78 -9.55 11.40
C MET A 63 11.38 -9.04 11.02
N TYR A 64 11.04 -7.83 11.46
CA TYR A 64 9.79 -7.14 11.13
C TYR A 64 10.05 -5.67 10.82
N GLN A 65 9.66 -5.23 9.62
CA GLN A 65 9.91 -3.87 9.12
C GLN A 65 11.40 -3.45 9.19
N GLY A 66 12.30 -4.38 8.87
CA GLY A 66 13.75 -4.13 8.84
C GLY A 66 14.46 -4.12 10.20
N ALA A 67 13.77 -4.46 11.29
CA ALA A 67 14.38 -4.61 12.60
C ALA A 67 14.05 -5.99 13.22
N PHE A 68 15.01 -6.58 13.93
CA PHE A 68 14.76 -7.78 14.74
C PHE A 68 13.96 -7.42 15.99
N ARG A 69 12.84 -8.11 16.19
CA ARG A 69 11.92 -7.90 17.30
C ARG A 69 11.62 -9.21 18.01
N ALA A 70 11.45 -9.12 19.32
CA ALA A 70 11.10 -10.27 20.13
C ALA A 70 9.62 -10.64 19.93
N ALA A 71 9.36 -11.93 19.80
CA ALA A 71 8.04 -12.47 19.55
C ALA A 71 7.86 -13.83 20.23
N THR A 72 6.61 -14.22 20.42
CA THR A 72 6.21 -15.50 20.99
C THR A 72 5.54 -16.36 19.92
N VAL A 73 5.95 -17.63 19.82
CA VAL A 73 5.37 -18.58 18.87
C VAL A 73 3.95 -18.95 19.29
N LEU A 74 2.96 -18.68 18.45
CA LEU A 74 1.54 -18.97 18.70
C LEU A 74 1.11 -20.32 18.15
N SER A 75 1.54 -20.65 16.93
CA SER A 75 1.18 -21.91 16.28
C SER A 75 2.30 -22.39 15.37
N VAL A 76 2.35 -23.69 15.17
CA VAL A 76 3.40 -24.40 14.43
C VAL A 76 2.70 -25.34 13.46
N ASN A 77 3.02 -25.24 12.17
CA ASN A 77 2.44 -26.03 11.10
C ASN A 77 3.54 -26.82 10.37
N ASP A 78 3.76 -28.04 10.82
CA ASP A 78 4.86 -28.88 10.35
C ASP A 78 4.70 -29.35 8.92
N LYS A 79 3.46 -29.55 8.47
CA LYS A 79 3.15 -29.92 7.09
C LYS A 79 3.64 -28.86 6.09
N ARG A 80 3.64 -27.59 6.51
CA ARG A 80 4.09 -26.47 5.69
C ARG A 80 5.45 -25.92 6.09
N SER A 81 6.05 -26.42 7.18
CA SER A 81 7.28 -25.86 7.77
C SER A 81 7.18 -24.37 8.07
N ILE A 82 6.02 -23.93 8.57
CA ILE A 82 5.71 -22.53 8.89
C ILE A 82 5.25 -22.44 10.34
N PHE A 83 5.65 -21.38 11.04
CA PHE A 83 5.15 -21.05 12.37
C PHE A 83 4.65 -19.61 12.39
N LYS A 84 3.65 -19.34 13.22
CA LYS A 84 3.04 -18.03 13.42
C LYS A 84 3.54 -17.46 14.74
N VAL A 85 3.94 -16.20 14.75
CA VAL A 85 4.43 -15.48 15.93
C VAL A 85 3.58 -14.25 16.23
N ARG A 86 3.60 -13.81 17.48
CA ARG A 86 3.09 -12.52 17.94
C ARG A 86 4.20 -11.72 18.58
N PHE A 87 4.37 -10.48 18.12
CA PHE A 87 5.38 -9.58 18.65
C PHE A 87 4.98 -9.07 20.03
N ASP A 88 5.93 -9.03 20.96
CA ASP A 88 5.69 -8.52 22.31
C ASP A 88 5.29 -7.04 22.32
N GLU A 89 5.88 -6.25 21.41
CA GLU A 89 5.56 -4.82 21.23
C GLU A 89 4.18 -4.59 20.61
N PHE A 90 3.62 -5.58 19.91
CA PHE A 90 2.37 -5.48 19.16
C PHE A 90 1.44 -6.65 19.52
N PRO A 91 0.72 -6.58 20.66
CA PRO A 91 -0.08 -7.70 21.14
C PRO A 91 -1.37 -7.95 20.34
N SER A 92 -1.74 -7.07 19.40
CA SER A 92 -2.93 -7.24 18.56
C SER A 92 -2.75 -8.36 17.52
N PRO A 93 -3.79 -9.19 17.29
CA PRO A 93 -3.73 -10.31 16.35
C PRO A 93 -3.51 -9.89 14.88
N GLU A 94 -3.79 -8.63 14.55
CA GLU A 94 -3.54 -8.05 13.22
C GLU A 94 -2.05 -7.97 12.86
N PHE A 95 -1.16 -8.00 13.85
CA PHE A 95 0.30 -8.00 13.65
C PHE A 95 0.92 -9.38 13.75
N ASP A 96 0.12 -10.45 13.85
CA ASP A 96 0.67 -11.78 13.85
C ASP A 96 1.28 -12.10 12.48
N TYR A 97 2.49 -12.66 12.46
CA TYR A 97 3.21 -12.93 11.22
C TYR A 97 3.66 -14.39 11.12
N SER A 98 3.75 -14.91 9.90
CA SER A 98 4.16 -16.30 9.64
C SER A 98 5.57 -16.35 9.07
N PHE A 99 6.41 -17.22 9.61
CA PHE A 99 7.79 -17.42 9.18
C PHE A 99 8.04 -18.88 8.80
N SER A 100 8.90 -19.10 7.80
CA SER A 100 9.39 -20.43 7.41
C SER A 100 10.51 -20.88 8.33
N TYR A 101 10.57 -22.19 8.65
CA TYR A 101 11.66 -22.77 9.47
C TYR A 101 13.04 -22.56 8.85
N LYS A 102 13.10 -22.44 7.52
CA LYS A 102 14.33 -22.25 6.76
C LYS A 102 14.76 -20.78 6.65
N SER A 103 13.90 -19.86 7.05
CA SER A 103 14.20 -18.43 6.94
C SER A 103 15.32 -18.02 7.90
N THR A 104 16.26 -17.23 7.41
CA THR A 104 17.30 -16.57 8.22
C THR A 104 16.76 -15.35 8.98
N ALA A 105 15.51 -14.97 8.72
CA ALA A 105 14.85 -13.82 9.34
C ALA A 105 14.41 -14.08 10.78
N TRP A 106 14.82 -15.18 11.41
CA TRP A 106 14.51 -15.46 12.80
C TRP A 106 15.60 -16.25 13.51
N THR A 107 15.64 -16.12 14.84
CA THR A 107 16.52 -16.88 15.73
C THR A 107 15.85 -17.11 17.08
N TYR A 108 16.26 -18.13 17.82
CA TYR A 108 15.80 -18.28 19.20
C TYR A 108 16.35 -17.16 20.06
N LEU A 109 15.48 -16.57 20.87
CA LEU A 109 15.94 -15.68 21.91
C LEU A 109 16.37 -16.56 23.08
N THR A 110 17.65 -16.94 23.09
CA THR A 110 18.26 -17.71 24.20
C THR A 110 18.29 -16.81 25.43
N THR A 111 17.16 -16.72 26.12
CA THR A 111 17.13 -16.21 27.48
C THR A 111 17.74 -17.33 28.32
N PRO A 112 18.93 -17.14 28.91
CA PRO A 112 19.49 -18.15 29.79
C PRO A 112 18.46 -18.41 30.90
N PRO A 113 18.23 -19.67 31.31
CA PRO A 113 17.38 -19.95 32.45
C PRO A 113 18.03 -19.29 33.67
N LEU A 114 17.50 -18.16 34.12
CA LEU A 114 17.86 -17.62 35.43
C LEU A 114 17.38 -18.64 36.46
N ALA A 115 18.32 -19.45 36.95
CA ALA A 115 18.19 -20.10 38.23
C ALA A 115 17.91 -19.02 39.28
N SER A 116 16.83 -19.22 40.03
CA SER A 116 16.50 -18.47 41.23
C SER A 116 17.71 -18.40 42.17
N SER A 117 18.25 -17.21 42.46
CA SER A 117 19.06 -16.92 43.66
C SER A 117 19.34 -15.41 43.81
N SER A 118 18.68 -14.83 44.80
CA SER A 118 19.26 -14.01 45.88
C SER A 118 20.13 -12.78 45.55
N SER A 119 19.57 -11.62 45.89
CA SER A 119 20.22 -10.49 46.59
C SER A 119 21.62 -10.04 46.10
N SER A 120 21.64 -8.93 45.36
CA SER A 120 22.65 -7.89 45.61
C SER A 120 22.12 -6.52 45.19
N SER A 121 21.94 -5.68 46.20
CA SER A 121 21.65 -4.27 46.15
C SER A 121 22.79 -3.49 45.51
N VAL A 122 22.56 -2.92 44.33
CA VAL A 122 23.38 -1.82 43.77
C VAL A 122 22.46 -0.88 42.98
N ILE A 123 22.21 0.27 43.61
CA ILE A 123 21.86 1.57 43.05
C ILE A 123 20.65 1.59 42.10
N THR A 124 19.52 1.91 42.71
CA THR A 124 18.37 2.57 42.12
C THR A 124 18.82 3.84 41.38
N THR A 125 19.21 3.73 40.12
CA THR A 125 18.96 4.82 39.17
C THR A 125 17.47 4.71 38.89
N GLU A 126 16.70 5.56 39.58
CA GLU A 126 15.29 5.75 39.30
C GLU A 126 15.13 5.88 37.80
N ALA A 127 14.58 4.83 37.20
CA ALA A 127 14.04 4.84 35.88
C ALA A 127 12.98 5.94 35.90
N MET A 128 13.38 7.13 35.45
CA MET A 128 12.45 8.11 34.95
C MET A 128 11.64 7.39 33.89
N LYS A 129 10.44 6.99 34.30
CA LYS A 129 9.39 6.46 33.46
C LYS A 129 9.27 7.47 32.33
N ASN A 130 9.82 7.12 31.18
CA ASN A 130 10.00 8.03 30.06
C ASN A 130 8.62 8.49 29.58
N ASP A 131 8.17 9.65 30.05
CA ASP A 131 6.97 10.35 29.58
C ASP A 131 7.05 10.72 28.07
N SER A 132 8.15 10.38 27.41
CA SER A 132 8.36 10.53 25.97
C SER A 132 7.76 9.41 25.12
N GLU A 133 7.50 8.21 25.67
CA GLU A 133 6.89 7.10 24.93
C GLU A 133 5.52 7.46 24.30
N PRO A 134 4.56 8.09 25.03
CA PRO A 134 3.30 8.50 24.42
C PRO A 134 3.51 9.55 23.32
N LEU A 135 4.46 10.47 23.49
CA LEU A 135 4.75 11.51 22.52
C LEU A 135 5.29 10.92 21.21
N PHE A 136 6.24 9.99 21.26
CA PHE A 136 6.75 9.31 20.08
C PHE A 136 5.66 8.52 19.34
N SER A 137 4.76 7.89 20.08
CA SER A 137 3.60 7.19 19.52
C SER A 137 2.65 8.14 18.79
N ILE A 138 2.34 9.29 19.40
CA ILE A 138 1.50 10.34 18.80
C ILE A 138 2.13 10.88 17.53
N VAL A 139 3.43 11.21 17.56
CA VAL A 139 4.16 11.71 16.38
C VAL A 139 4.14 10.69 15.25
N ARG A 140 4.36 9.40 15.56
CA ARG A 140 4.29 8.33 14.55
C ARG A 140 2.90 8.24 13.93
N LYS A 141 1.84 8.29 14.74
CA LYS A 141 0.45 8.28 14.24
C LYS A 141 0.14 9.51 13.38
N PHE A 142 0.59 10.68 13.80
CA PHE A 142 0.37 11.92 13.08
C PHE A 142 1.11 11.93 11.73
N LYS A 143 2.37 11.50 11.69
CA LYS A 143 3.11 11.28 10.43
C LYS A 143 2.38 10.31 9.50
N SER A 144 1.92 9.18 10.02
CA SER A 144 1.15 8.22 9.24
C SER A 144 -0.12 8.84 8.68
N LEU A 145 -0.86 9.62 9.49
CA LEU A 145 -2.08 10.29 9.06
C LEU A 145 -1.82 11.28 7.92
N ILE A 146 -0.79 12.13 8.03
CA ILE A 146 -0.39 13.05 6.97
C ILE A 146 -0.03 12.27 5.70
N LYS A 147 0.74 11.17 5.82
CA LYS A 147 1.11 10.31 4.67
C LYS A 147 -0.09 9.75 3.92
N PHE A 148 -1.16 9.40 4.62
CA PHE A 148 -2.40 8.91 4.01
C PHE A 148 -3.24 10.02 3.39
N MET A 149 -3.20 11.23 3.96
CA MET A 149 -4.02 12.36 3.52
C MET A 149 -3.33 13.29 2.53
N LEU A 150 -2.12 13.01 2.08
CA LEU A 150 -1.46 13.83 1.06
C LEU A 150 -2.23 13.77 -0.26
N PRO A 151 -2.66 14.93 -0.81
CA PRO A 151 -3.12 15.00 -2.18
C PRO A 151 -2.03 14.53 -3.15
N PRO A 152 -2.42 14.00 -4.33
CA PRO A 152 -1.48 13.93 -5.43
C PRO A 152 -0.90 15.32 -5.72
N ASP A 153 0.38 15.36 -6.09
CA ASP A 153 1.13 16.58 -6.43
C ASP A 153 1.35 17.56 -5.25
N TRP A 154 1.29 17.08 -4.01
CA TRP A 154 1.73 17.88 -2.87
C TRP A 154 3.27 17.90 -2.79
N ASP A 155 3.86 19.06 -2.47
CA ASP A 155 5.32 19.25 -2.48
C ASP A 155 6.07 18.44 -1.41
N LEU A 156 5.35 18.06 -0.35
CA LEU A 156 5.88 17.28 0.75
C LEU A 156 5.87 15.78 0.39
N THR A 157 7.05 15.19 0.19
CA THR A 157 7.15 13.77 -0.15
C THR A 157 6.94 12.86 1.08
N ARG A 158 6.60 11.59 0.84
CA ARG A 158 6.41 10.61 1.92
C ARG A 158 7.68 10.37 2.73
N GLU A 159 8.83 10.49 2.09
CA GLU A 159 10.16 10.34 2.67
C GLU A 159 10.45 11.51 3.60
N GLN A 160 10.17 12.74 3.14
CA GLN A 160 10.33 13.95 3.95
C GLN A 160 9.50 13.89 5.24
N ILE A 161 8.24 13.49 5.18
CA ILE A 161 7.40 13.34 6.38
C ILE A 161 7.95 12.26 7.32
N THR A 162 8.51 11.19 6.75
CA THR A 162 9.11 10.12 7.54
C THR A 162 10.36 10.62 8.26
N SER A 163 11.18 11.47 7.63
CA SER A 163 12.40 12.05 8.21
C SER A 163 12.16 13.26 9.11
N MET A 164 11.01 13.94 9.07
CA MET A 164 10.73 15.11 9.91
C MET A 164 10.92 14.82 11.40
N THR A 165 11.61 15.69 12.10
CA THR A 165 11.78 15.64 13.55
C THR A 165 10.52 16.12 14.27
N TYR A 166 10.45 15.92 15.58
CA TYR A 166 9.34 16.42 16.40
C TYR A 166 9.19 17.95 16.32
N ASP A 167 10.32 18.69 16.32
CA ASP A 167 10.30 20.15 16.27
C ASP A 167 9.83 20.69 14.92
N GLU A 168 10.11 19.97 13.82
CA GLU A 168 9.57 20.34 12.50
C GLU A 168 8.07 20.04 12.42
N LEU A 169 7.62 18.93 13.00
CA LEU A 169 6.21 18.55 13.05
C LEU A 169 5.37 19.49 13.94
N SER A 170 5.95 20.03 15.01
CA SER A 170 5.24 21.00 15.87
C SER A 170 5.02 22.35 15.18
N ARG A 171 5.88 22.69 14.21
CA ARG A 171 5.76 23.89 13.36
C ARG A 171 4.92 23.63 12.10
N PHE A 172 4.44 22.41 11.90
CA PHE A 172 3.61 22.08 10.74
C PHE A 172 2.25 22.77 10.84
N ASP A 173 1.96 23.65 9.88
CA ASP A 173 0.70 24.37 9.82
C ASP A 173 -0.43 23.45 9.31
N VAL A 174 -1.11 22.83 10.27
CA VAL A 174 -2.22 21.90 10.01
C VAL A 174 -3.38 22.59 9.31
N GLU A 175 -3.65 23.86 9.63
CA GLU A 175 -4.79 24.58 9.08
C GLU A 175 -4.57 24.88 7.60
N LEU A 176 -3.38 25.38 7.24
CA LEU A 176 -3.00 25.61 5.85
C LEU A 176 -2.99 24.32 5.04
N PHE A 177 -2.44 23.23 5.61
CA PHE A 177 -2.48 21.91 4.98
C PHE A 177 -3.92 21.46 4.71
N MET A 178 -4.80 21.52 5.70
CA MET A 178 -6.20 21.10 5.56
C MET A 178 -6.97 22.00 4.59
N GLN A 179 -6.65 23.29 4.51
CA GLN A 179 -7.24 24.20 3.53
C GLN A 179 -6.89 23.81 2.11
N SER A 180 -5.60 23.62 1.82
CA SER A 180 -5.17 23.26 0.47
C SER A 180 -5.55 21.81 0.10
N TYR A 181 -5.62 20.90 1.08
CA TYR A 181 -6.23 19.56 0.89
C TYR A 181 -7.69 19.67 0.41
N ARG A 182 -8.52 20.50 1.07
CA ARG A 182 -9.91 20.73 0.66
C ARG A 182 -10.02 21.34 -0.73
N GLU A 183 -9.16 22.32 -1.03
CA GLU A 183 -9.12 22.96 -2.34
C GLU A 183 -8.79 21.95 -3.45
N LYS A 184 -7.72 21.16 -3.28
CA LYS A 184 -7.33 20.11 -4.24
C LYS A 184 -8.41 19.03 -4.39
N MET A 185 -9.02 18.58 -3.30
CA MET A 185 -10.11 17.60 -3.38
C MET A 185 -11.33 18.15 -4.12
N THR A 186 -11.64 19.43 -3.92
CA THR A 186 -12.71 20.12 -4.66
C THR A 186 -12.37 20.17 -6.15
N GLN A 187 -11.13 20.54 -6.49
CA GLN A 187 -10.66 20.57 -7.87
C GLN A 187 -10.74 19.19 -8.55
N ILE A 188 -10.33 18.11 -7.87
CA ILE A 188 -10.42 16.75 -8.42
C ILE A 188 -11.88 16.36 -8.68
N VAL A 189 -12.80 16.69 -7.77
CA VAL A 189 -14.23 16.41 -7.92
C VAL A 189 -14.81 17.20 -9.10
N GLU A 190 -14.48 18.48 -9.21
CA GLU A 190 -14.90 19.33 -10.33
C GLU A 190 -14.35 18.83 -11.67
N GLN A 191 -13.07 18.44 -11.70
CA GLN A 191 -12.44 17.86 -12.88
C GLN A 191 -13.16 16.57 -13.29
N ARG A 192 -13.44 15.65 -12.36
CA ARG A 192 -14.19 14.43 -12.67
C ARG A 192 -15.59 14.72 -13.21
N LYS A 193 -16.29 15.71 -12.66
CA LYS A 193 -17.60 16.13 -13.18
C LYS A 193 -17.50 16.70 -14.59
N ALA A 194 -16.47 17.50 -14.88
CA ALA A 194 -16.22 18.04 -16.20
C ALA A 194 -15.86 16.93 -17.21
N ASP A 195 -15.02 15.98 -16.81
CA ASP A 195 -14.65 14.82 -17.62
C ASP A 195 -15.86 13.92 -17.91
N GLU A 196 -16.73 13.69 -16.92
CA GLU A 196 -17.97 12.94 -17.10
C GLU A 196 -18.94 13.68 -18.05
N ALA A 197 -19.08 15.01 -17.90
CA ALA A 197 -19.89 15.81 -18.81
C ALA A 197 -19.34 15.77 -20.25
N ARG A 198 -18.01 15.85 -20.40
CA ARG A 198 -17.33 15.73 -21.69
C ARG A 198 -17.55 14.35 -22.31
N TRP A 199 -17.46 13.29 -21.51
CA TRP A 199 -17.73 11.93 -21.95
C TRP A 199 -19.18 11.77 -22.44
N ARG A 200 -20.16 12.26 -21.67
CA ARG A 200 -21.58 12.23 -22.07
C ARG A 200 -21.83 13.01 -23.37
N ALA A 201 -21.26 14.20 -23.52
CA ALA A 201 -21.37 14.97 -24.74
C ALA A 201 -20.75 14.25 -25.95
N SER A 202 -19.62 13.57 -25.77
CA SER A 202 -18.99 12.74 -26.81
C SER A 202 -19.87 11.56 -27.20
N ALA A 203 -20.47 10.87 -26.23
CA ALA A 203 -21.37 9.74 -26.49
C ALA A 203 -22.61 10.17 -27.28
N GLN A 204 -23.23 11.30 -26.91
CA GLN A 204 -24.37 11.86 -27.65
C GLN A 204 -24.01 12.24 -29.09
N ARG A 205 -22.81 12.80 -29.29
CA ARG A 205 -22.33 13.14 -30.65
C ARG A 205 -22.15 11.89 -31.52
N ILE A 206 -21.56 10.83 -30.97
CA ILE A 206 -21.40 9.55 -31.68
C ILE A 206 -22.77 8.94 -31.99
N GLN A 207 -23.71 8.97 -31.04
CA GLN A 207 -25.08 8.51 -31.29
C GLN A 207 -25.74 9.26 -32.44
N ALA A 208 -25.64 10.60 -32.45
CA ALA A 208 -26.18 11.41 -33.54
C ALA A 208 -25.55 11.08 -34.91
N GLU A 209 -24.23 10.88 -34.96
CA GLU A 209 -23.51 10.50 -36.18
C GLU A 209 -23.93 9.11 -36.69
N VAL A 210 -24.09 8.14 -35.78
CA VAL A 210 -24.58 6.80 -36.13
C VAL A 210 -26.01 6.85 -36.67
N THR A 211 -26.90 7.65 -36.05
CA THR A 211 -28.27 7.84 -36.54
C THR A 211 -28.30 8.49 -37.92
N GLU A 212 -27.43 9.46 -38.18
CA GLU A 212 -27.33 10.10 -39.51
C GLU A 212 -26.90 9.09 -40.59
N LEU A 213 -25.87 8.28 -40.31
CA LEU A 213 -25.40 7.25 -41.23
C LEU A 213 -26.46 6.19 -41.55
N LEU A 214 -27.25 5.79 -40.56
CA LEU A 214 -28.36 4.85 -40.75
C LEU A 214 -29.46 5.43 -41.65
N ASN A 215 -29.80 6.71 -41.49
CA ASN A 215 -30.76 7.39 -42.35
C ASN A 215 -30.29 7.47 -43.81
N VAL A 216 -28.99 7.69 -44.04
CA VAL A 216 -28.41 7.77 -45.40
C VAL A 216 -28.39 6.40 -46.09
N THR A 217 -28.18 5.31 -45.36
CA THR A 217 -28.08 3.96 -45.94
C THR A 217 -29.42 3.29 -46.24
N GLY A 218 -30.54 3.87 -45.80
CA GLY A 218 -31.88 3.31 -46.04
C GLY A 218 -32.10 1.95 -45.36
N MET A 219 -31.24 1.56 -44.42
CA MET A 219 -31.44 0.37 -43.63
C MET A 219 -32.43 0.67 -42.51
N PRO A 220 -33.57 -0.04 -42.42
CA PRO A 220 -34.51 0.16 -41.33
C PRO A 220 -33.81 -0.18 -40.01
N ILE A 221 -33.72 0.82 -39.13
CA ILE A 221 -33.22 0.64 -37.76
C ILE A 221 -34.16 -0.35 -37.07
N PRO A 222 -33.68 -1.47 -36.51
CA PRO A 222 -34.49 -2.29 -35.62
C PRO A 222 -34.82 -1.44 -34.39
N VAL A 223 -36.05 -0.93 -34.33
CA VAL A 223 -36.52 0.09 -33.38
C VAL A 223 -36.54 -0.42 -31.92
N ASP A 224 -36.37 -1.72 -31.70
CA ASP A 224 -36.60 -2.33 -30.38
C ASP A 224 -35.37 -2.55 -29.50
N CYS A 225 -34.14 -2.22 -29.95
CA CYS A 225 -32.97 -2.25 -29.06
C CYS A 225 -32.88 -0.96 -28.24
N THR A 226 -33.74 -0.84 -27.22
CA THR A 226 -33.62 0.24 -26.23
C THR A 226 -32.33 0.07 -25.42
N MET A 227 -31.75 1.18 -24.96
CA MET A 227 -30.53 1.16 -24.13
C MET A 227 -30.73 0.31 -22.87
N ASP A 228 -31.96 0.25 -22.35
CA ASP A 228 -32.36 -0.60 -21.22
C ASP A 228 -32.18 -2.10 -21.49
N ASP A 229 -32.42 -2.56 -22.72
CA ASP A 229 -32.23 -3.97 -23.11
C ASP A 229 -30.74 -4.34 -23.23
N PHE A 230 -29.90 -3.37 -23.60
CA PHE A 230 -28.45 -3.55 -23.63
C PHE A 230 -27.87 -3.58 -22.20
N GLU A 231 -28.30 -2.70 -21.31
CA GLU A 231 -27.91 -2.72 -19.89
C GLU A 231 -28.40 -3.99 -19.17
N ARG A 232 -29.63 -4.45 -19.45
CA ARG A 232 -30.12 -5.74 -18.94
C ARG A 232 -29.30 -6.92 -19.41
N ARG A 233 -28.79 -6.90 -20.64
CA ARG A 233 -27.91 -7.96 -21.14
C ARG A 233 -26.55 -7.93 -20.46
N LEU A 234 -25.99 -6.76 -20.19
CA LEU A 234 -24.71 -6.62 -19.48
C LEU A 234 -24.79 -7.08 -18.02
N GLN A 235 -25.94 -6.96 -17.35
CA GLN A 235 -26.13 -7.45 -15.98
C GLN A 235 -26.30 -8.97 -15.87
N ASN A 236 -26.53 -9.68 -16.98
CA ASN A 236 -26.71 -11.13 -17.01
C ASN A 236 -25.44 -11.91 -17.41
N TYR A 237 -24.30 -11.21 -17.53
CA TYR A 237 -22.96 -11.80 -17.70
C TYR A 237 -22.09 -11.50 -16.47
#